data_AF-A0A395HVI3-F1
#
_entry.id   AF-A0A395HVI3-F1
#
_cell.length_a   1.000
_cell.length_b   1.000
_cell.length_c   1.000
_cell.angle_alpha   90.00
_cell.angle_beta   90.00
_cell.angle_gamma   90.00
#
_symmetry.space_group_name_H-M   'P 1'
#
loop_
_entity.id
_entity.type
_entity.pdbx_description
1 polymer ?
#
loop_
_entity_poly.entity_id
_entity_poly.type
_entity_poly.pdbx_seq_one_letter_code
_entity_poly.pdbx_strand_id
1 'polypeptide(L)'
;MPLVVPGINNTSGGSDMDAWAQKLMGKTVTEQGSGDVNSFAKKDLPERHRIVKPGDAMTMDHQPDRLNIHVDESGTVHNVNFG
;
A
#
# COMPACT_ATOMS: atom_id res chain seq x y z
N MET A 1 -33.68 -3.02 8.43
CA MET A 1 -32.76 -3.92 9.17
C MET A 1 -31.34 -3.52 8.80
N PRO A 2 -30.52 -2.97 9.72
CA PRO A 2 -29.12 -2.69 9.41
C PRO A 2 -28.29 -3.98 9.58
N LEU A 3 -27.55 -4.37 8.54
CA LEU A 3 -26.58 -5.45 8.59
C LEU A 3 -25.35 -4.95 9.36
N VAL A 4 -25.28 -5.26 10.64
CA VAL A 4 -24.05 -5.12 11.41
C VAL A 4 -23.18 -6.32 11.04
N VAL A 5 -22.04 -6.07 10.41
CA VAL A 5 -20.98 -7.06 10.20
C VAL A 5 -19.89 -6.76 11.24
N PRO A 6 -19.81 -7.49 12.37
CA PRO A 6 -18.77 -7.29 13.36
C PRO A 6 -17.48 -8.04 12.98
N GLY A 7 -16.37 -7.31 12.92
CA GLY A 7 -15.07 -7.79 13.39
C GLY A 7 -14.21 -8.60 12.43
N ILE A 8 -13.37 -7.91 11.64
CA ILE A 8 -12.03 -8.43 11.36
C ILE A 8 -11.25 -8.35 12.68
N ASN A 9 -11.12 -9.48 13.36
CA ASN A 9 -10.14 -9.68 14.42
C ASN A 9 -8.81 -10.02 13.73
N ASN A 10 -7.88 -9.07 13.60
CA ASN A 10 -6.47 -9.40 13.34
C ASN A 10 -5.69 -9.36 14.65
N THR A 11 -5.36 -10.56 15.09
CA THR A 11 -4.55 -10.90 16.24
C THR A 11 -3.13 -10.31 16.11
N SER A 12 -2.75 -9.49 17.09
CA SER A 12 -1.42 -9.46 17.73
C SER A 12 -0.21 -9.78 16.82
N GLY A 13 0.19 -8.84 15.96
CA GLY A 13 1.47 -8.91 15.23
C GLY A 13 1.53 -8.29 13.83
N GLY A 14 0.40 -7.84 13.25
CA GLY A 14 0.31 -7.40 11.84
C GLY A 14 -0.46 -6.09 11.62
N SER A 15 -0.22 -5.06 12.42
CA SER A 15 -1.08 -3.85 12.42
C SER A 15 -0.86 -2.89 11.24
N ASP A 16 0.35 -2.79 10.70
CA ASP A 16 0.67 -1.73 9.74
C ASP A 16 0.44 -2.15 8.29
N MET A 17 0.74 -3.40 7.93
CA MET A 17 0.55 -3.91 6.57
C MET A 17 -0.92 -3.87 6.14
N ASP A 18 -1.82 -4.36 6.99
CA ASP A 18 -3.25 -4.37 6.70
C ASP A 18 -3.83 -2.94 6.61
N ALA A 19 -3.36 -2.04 7.47
CA ALA A 19 -3.76 -0.64 7.44
C ALA A 19 -3.32 0.05 6.13
N TRP A 20 -2.09 -0.19 5.69
CA TRP A 20 -1.59 0.33 4.41
C TRP A 20 -2.27 -0.33 3.22
N ALA A 21 -2.57 -1.64 3.29
CA ALA A 21 -3.32 -2.33 2.24
C ALA A 21 -4.70 -1.70 2.10
N GLN A 22 -5.45 -1.56 3.20
CA GLN A 22 -6.76 -0.91 3.17
C GLN A 22 -6.72 0.53 2.63
N LYS A 23 -5.62 1.26 2.91
CA LYS A 23 -5.45 2.64 2.47
C LYS A 23 -5.07 2.76 0.98
N LEU A 24 -4.21 1.87 0.47
CA LEU A 24 -3.57 2.02 -0.83
C LEU A 24 -4.18 1.15 -1.92
N MET A 25 -4.77 0.00 -1.58
CA MET A 25 -5.31 -0.95 -2.55
C MET A 25 -6.33 -0.29 -3.48
N GLY A 26 -6.16 -0.49 -4.79
CA GLY A 26 -7.02 0.09 -5.82
C GLY A 26 -6.80 1.59 -6.07
N LYS A 27 -5.85 2.23 -5.39
CA LYS A 27 -5.47 3.62 -5.65
C LYS A 27 -4.26 3.72 -6.56
N THR A 28 -4.11 4.87 -7.22
CA THR A 28 -2.95 5.17 -8.07
C THR A 28 -1.98 6.13 -7.37
N VAL A 29 -0.69 5.97 -7.66
CA VAL A 29 0.36 6.84 -7.12
C VAL A 29 0.52 8.09 -7.97
N THR A 30 0.56 9.26 -7.32
CA THR A 30 0.76 10.56 -7.99
C THR A 30 1.95 11.32 -7.38
N GLU A 31 2.74 11.99 -8.22
CA GLU A 31 3.91 12.78 -7.79
C GLU A 31 3.49 14.07 -7.08
N GLN A 32 2.55 14.80 -7.68
CA GLN A 32 1.92 15.99 -7.13
C GLN A 32 0.53 15.57 -6.68
N GLY A 33 0.22 15.71 -5.39
CA GLY A 33 -1.02 15.19 -4.82
C GLY A 33 -2.22 15.55 -5.67
N SER A 34 -2.76 14.56 -6.38
CA SER A 34 -3.96 14.75 -7.18
C SER A 34 -5.13 14.86 -6.21
N GLY A 35 -6.05 15.78 -6.49
CA GLY A 35 -7.30 15.94 -5.72
C GLY A 35 -8.27 14.76 -5.88
N ASP A 36 -7.83 13.67 -6.53
CA ASP A 36 -8.62 12.48 -6.79
C ASP A 36 -8.69 11.58 -5.56
N VAL A 37 -9.92 11.21 -5.19
CA VAL A 37 -10.24 10.30 -4.07
C VAL A 37 -9.57 8.92 -4.21
N ASN A 38 -9.29 8.52 -5.46
CA ASN A 38 -8.62 7.25 -5.80
C ASN A 38 -7.11 7.39 -6.05
N SER A 39 -6.51 8.51 -5.68
CA SER A 39 -5.06 8.70 -5.77
C SER A 39 -4.45 8.96 -4.39
N PHE A 40 -3.16 8.69 -4.25
CA PHE A 40 -2.38 9.09 -3.10
C PHE A 40 -1.08 9.74 -3.55
N ALA A 41 -0.55 10.63 -2.71
CA ALA A 41 0.70 11.30 -2.98
C ALA A 41 1.86 10.55 -2.34
N LYS A 42 3.04 10.56 -2.98
CA LYS A 42 4.25 9.98 -2.40
C LYS A 42 4.64 10.56 -1.04
N LYS A 43 4.27 11.82 -0.78
CA LYS A 43 4.48 12.49 0.52
C LYS A 43 3.68 11.87 1.67
N ASP A 44 2.60 11.13 1.37
CA ASP A 44 1.74 10.51 2.39
C ASP A 44 2.20 9.10 2.74
N LEU A 45 3.28 8.62 2.12
CA LEU A 45 3.93 7.34 2.37
C LEU A 45 4.99 7.47 3.48
N PRO A 46 5.35 6.36 4.14
CA PRO A 46 6.42 6.36 5.12
C PRO A 46 7.75 6.77 4.47
N GLU A 47 8.68 7.29 5.29
CA GLU A 47 10.00 7.74 4.83
C GLU A 47 10.74 6.67 4.02
N ARG A 48 10.65 5.42 4.47
CA ARG A 48 11.16 4.25 3.73
C ARG A 48 10.03 3.59 2.95
N HIS A 49 9.93 3.92 1.66
CA HIS A 49 9.01 3.26 0.75
C HIS A 49 9.65 2.97 -0.61
N ARG A 50 9.15 1.96 -1.30
CA ARG A 50 9.54 1.62 -2.68
C ARG A 50 8.30 1.26 -3.48
N ILE A 51 8.13 1.92 -4.63
CA ILE A 51 7.09 1.58 -5.60
C ILE A 51 7.72 0.64 -6.62
N VAL A 52 7.12 -0.53 -6.78
CA VAL A 52 7.61 -1.56 -7.68
C VAL A 52 6.62 -1.76 -8.80
N LYS A 53 7.09 -1.53 -10.02
CA LYS A 53 6.30 -1.73 -11.23
C LYS A 53 6.35 -3.20 -11.67
N PRO A 54 5.39 -3.66 -12.48
CA PRO A 54 5.46 -4.97 -13.08
C PRO A 54 6.75 -5.11 -13.90
N GLY A 55 7.52 -6.17 -13.64
CA GLY A 55 8.77 -6.43 -14.34
C GLY A 55 9.99 -5.67 -13.82
N ASP A 56 9.85 -4.78 -12.83
CA ASP A 56 11.02 -4.17 -12.19
C ASP A 56 11.81 -5.21 -11.40
N ALA A 57 13.13 -5.20 -11.58
CA ALA A 57 14.03 -6.04 -10.81
C ALA A 57 14.12 -5.51 -9.37
N MET A 58 13.77 -6.35 -8.40
CA MET A 58 13.96 -6.03 -6.98
C MET A 58 15.27 -6.62 -6.47
N THR A 59 16.03 -5.81 -5.73
CA THR A 59 17.13 -6.26 -4.90
C THR A 59 16.60 -7.08 -3.72
N MET A 60 17.32 -8.15 -3.34
CA MET A 60 17.00 -8.98 -2.16
C MET A 60 17.53 -8.37 -0.85
N ASP A 61 17.56 -7.04 -0.73
CA ASP A 61 17.93 -6.40 0.54
C ASP A 61 16.72 -6.37 1.45
N HIS A 62 16.83 -7.00 2.62
CA HIS A 62 15.73 -7.06 3.58
C HIS A 62 15.76 -5.82 4.48
N GLN A 63 14.74 -4.98 4.36
CA GLN A 63 14.55 -3.80 5.19
C GLN A 63 13.15 -3.84 5.84
N PRO A 64 13.03 -4.25 7.12
CA PRO A 64 11.73 -4.47 7.76
C PRO A 64 10.87 -3.20 7.84
N ASP A 65 11.50 -2.02 7.92
CA ASP A 65 10.79 -0.74 7.99
C ASP A 65 10.35 -0.19 6.62
N ARG A 66 10.69 -0.86 5.51
CA ARG A 66 10.39 -0.36 4.16
C ARG A 66 9.05 -0.88 3.66
N LEU A 67 8.16 0.04 3.30
CA LEU A 67 6.91 -0.29 2.62
C LEU A 67 7.16 -0.50 1.12
N ASN A 68 7.03 -1.73 0.64
CA ASN A 68 6.99 -2.07 -0.77
C ASN A 68 5.55 -1.98 -1.29
N ILE A 69 5.34 -1.20 -2.34
CA ILE A 69 4.04 -0.97 -2.96
C ILE A 69 4.13 -1.50 -4.38
N HIS A 70 3.40 -2.57 -4.66
CA HIS A 70 3.38 -3.18 -5.98
C HIS A 70 2.22 -2.61 -6.78
N VAL A 71 2.56 -2.00 -7.90
CA VAL A 71 1.59 -1.44 -8.84
C VAL A 71 1.46 -2.33 -10.07
N ASP A 72 0.33 -2.24 -10.74
CA ASP A 72 0.11 -2.85 -12.06
C ASP A 72 0.65 -1.96 -13.20
N GLU A 73 0.44 -2.38 -14.45
CA GLU A 73 0.85 -1.62 -15.64
C GLU A 73 0.11 -0.28 -15.76
N SER A 74 -1.08 -0.19 -15.17
CA SER A 74 -1.91 1.02 -15.13
C SER A 74 -1.50 1.97 -13.99
N GLY A 75 -0.59 1.58 -13.11
CA GLY A 75 -0.16 2.35 -11.94
C GLY A 75 -1.08 2.23 -10.72
N THR A 76 -1.97 1.24 -10.69
CA THR A 76 -2.88 0.92 -9.60
C THR A 76 -2.21 -0.05 -8.63
N VAL A 77 -2.33 0.21 -7.33
CA VAL A 77 -1.80 -0.67 -6.29
C VAL A 77 -2.63 -1.95 -6.22
N HIS A 78 -1.96 -3.09 -6.39
CA HIS A 78 -2.57 -4.42 -6.25
C HIS A 78 -2.02 -5.20 -5.05
N ASN A 79 -0.84 -4.83 -4.52
CA ASN A 79 -0.26 -5.49 -3.36
C ASN A 79 0.67 -4.54 -2.59
N VAL A 80 0.78 -4.75 -1.28
CA VAL A 80 1.69 -4.03 -0.38
C VAL A 80 2.36 -5.02 0.57
N ASN A 81 3.63 -4.80 0.91
CA ASN A 81 4.37 -5.64 1.85
C ASN A 81 5.49 -4.85 2.53
N PHE A 82 5.84 -5.20 3.76
CA PHE A 82 7.03 -4.70 4.44
C PHE A 82 8.22 -5.64 4.25
N GLY A 83 9.39 -5.09 3.90
CA GLY A 83 10.62 -5.89 3.74
C GLY A 83 11.68 -5.34 2.81
#